data_AF-A0AAN5A0D3-F1
#
_entry.id   AF-A0AAN5A0D3-F1
#
_cell.length_a   1.000
_cell.length_b   1.000
_cell.length_c   1.000
_cell.angle_alpha   90.00
_cell.angle_beta   90.00
_cell.angle_gamma   90.00
#
_symmetry.space_group_name_H-M   'P 1'
#
loop_
_entity.id
_entity.type
_entity.pdbx_description
1 polymer ?
#
loop_
_entity_poly.entity_id
_entity_poly.type
_entity_poly.pdbx_seq_one_letter_code
_entity_poly.pdbx_strand_id
1 'polypeptide(L)'
;MREMQQFWHMLDQTLPSVQSCWDRKVEGIRPDRVEHVLEMGSSGERHMLFFFRDVWFGGGKRDQPFDVIEAIRVVDASQAHIIQEWLAAPFWP
;
A
#
# COMPACT_ATOMS: atom_id res chain seq x y z
N MET A 1 -13.22 -6.39 -13.67
CA MET A 1 -12.25 -5.27 -13.63
C MET A 1 -10.86 -5.90 -13.79
N ARG A 2 -9.91 -5.28 -14.48
CA ARG A 2 -8.54 -5.86 -14.59
C ARG A 2 -7.80 -5.67 -13.24
N GLU A 3 -6.89 -6.56 -12.84
CA GLU A 3 -6.21 -6.50 -11.53
C GLU A 3 -5.47 -5.16 -11.32
N MET A 4 -4.77 -4.67 -12.35
CA MET A 4 -4.17 -3.33 -12.37
C MET A 4 -5.18 -2.20 -12.07
N GLN A 5 -6.41 -2.29 -12.57
CA GLN A 5 -7.46 -1.30 -12.27
C GLN A 5 -7.95 -1.40 -10.83
N GLN A 6 -8.02 -2.62 -10.27
CA GLN A 6 -8.37 -2.82 -8.86
C GLN A 6 -7.30 -2.22 -7.95
N PHE A 7 -6.02 -2.39 -8.28
CA PHE A 7 -4.92 -1.77 -7.55
C PHE A 7 -5.07 -0.26 -7.53
N TRP A 8 -5.24 0.36 -8.69
CA TRP A 8 -5.34 1.81 -8.73
C TRP A 8 -6.59 2.34 -8.02
N HIS A 9 -7.72 1.65 -8.16
CA HIS A 9 -8.94 2.02 -7.44
C HIS A 9 -8.75 1.93 -5.91
N MET A 10 -8.09 0.88 -5.43
CA MET A 10 -7.76 0.72 -4.01
C MET A 10 -6.77 1.79 -3.54
N LEU A 11 -5.77 2.12 -4.35
CA LEU A 11 -4.79 3.17 -4.06
C LEU A 11 -5.47 4.55 -3.98
N ASP A 12 -6.42 4.86 -4.88
CA ASP A 12 -7.15 6.13 -4.88
C ASP A 12 -7.91 6.40 -3.56
N GLN A 13 -8.13 5.37 -2.72
CA GLN A 13 -8.79 5.47 -1.42
C GLN A 13 -7.84 5.70 -0.22
N THR A 14 -6.52 5.60 -0.40
CA THR A 14 -5.54 5.72 0.70
C THR A 14 -5.06 7.16 0.93
N LEU A 15 -4.10 7.36 1.83
CA LEU A 15 -3.50 8.67 2.12
C LEU A 15 -2.75 9.25 0.90
N PRO A 16 -2.83 10.56 0.63
CA PRO A 16 -2.13 11.19 -0.50
C PRO A 16 -0.61 10.95 -0.53
N SER A 17 0.02 10.87 0.64
CA SER A 17 1.45 10.56 0.78
C SER A 17 1.79 9.18 0.20
N VAL A 18 1.00 8.17 0.54
CA VAL A 18 1.15 6.80 0.04
C VAL A 18 0.77 6.72 -1.45
N GLN A 19 -0.31 7.38 -1.87
CA GLN A 19 -0.68 7.47 -3.29
C GLN A 19 0.47 8.02 -4.15
N SER A 20 1.19 9.02 -3.63
CA SER A 20 2.29 9.66 -4.35
C SER A 20 3.45 8.71 -4.66
N CYS A 21 3.55 7.56 -4.00
CA CYS A 21 4.58 6.56 -4.24
C CYS A 21 4.41 5.77 -5.54
N TRP A 22 3.26 5.85 -6.22
CA TRP A 22 3.05 5.16 -7.50
C TRP A 22 2.77 6.13 -8.65
N ASP A 23 3.33 5.81 -9.81
CA ASP A 23 3.12 6.53 -11.05
C ASP A 23 2.23 5.74 -12.01
N ARG A 24 0.99 6.22 -12.19
CA ARG A 24 -0.01 5.61 -13.07
C ARG A 24 0.35 5.69 -14.55
N LYS A 25 1.21 6.64 -14.97
CA LYS A 25 1.57 6.82 -16.39
C LYS A 25 2.58 5.78 -16.86
N VAL A 26 3.50 5.40 -15.98
CA VAL A 26 4.56 4.44 -16.27
C VAL A 26 4.35 3.10 -15.57
N GLU A 27 3.21 2.92 -14.89
CA GLU A 27 2.88 1.74 -14.08
C GLU A 27 4.05 1.31 -13.19
N GLY A 28 4.51 2.24 -12.35
CA GLY A 28 5.72 2.06 -11.57
C GLY A 28 5.68 2.70 -10.19
N ILE A 29 6.75 2.46 -9.42
CA ILE A 29 6.96 3.05 -8.09
C ILE A 29 7.94 4.22 -8.21
N ARG A 30 7.72 5.27 -7.42
CA ARG A 30 8.59 6.45 -7.30
C ARG A 30 9.48 6.33 -6.07
N PRO A 31 10.77 5.94 -6.21
CA PRO A 31 11.63 5.63 -5.08
C PRO A 31 11.84 6.81 -4.12
N ASP A 32 11.93 8.03 -4.65
CA ASP A 32 12.06 9.27 -3.88
C ASP A 32 10.86 9.48 -2.93
N ARG A 33 9.66 9.12 -3.38
CA ARG A 33 8.43 9.24 -2.58
C ARG A 33 8.32 8.13 -1.54
N VAL A 34 8.75 6.92 -1.91
CA VAL A 34 8.86 5.80 -0.96
C VAL A 34 9.81 6.15 0.17
N GLU A 35 11.02 6.61 -0.15
CA GLU A 35 12.03 7.03 0.84
C GLU A 35 11.48 8.13 1.75
N HIS A 36 10.84 9.15 1.17
CA HIS A 36 10.21 10.22 1.96
C HIS A 36 9.17 9.70 2.96
N VAL A 37 8.29 8.77 2.56
CA VAL A 37 7.31 8.17 3.48
C VAL A 37 7.98 7.30 4.54
N LEU A 38 9.06 6.58 4.19
CA LEU A 38 9.82 5.79 5.16
C LEU A 38 10.48 6.68 6.22
N GLU A 39 11.05 7.81 5.84
CA GLU A 39 11.75 8.71 6.77
C GLU A 39 10.78 9.58 7.57
N MET A 40 9.84 10.23 6.88
CA MET A 40 9.03 11.33 7.42
C MET A 40 7.58 10.94 7.71
N GLY A 41 7.11 9.82 7.16
CA GLY A 41 5.73 9.37 7.34
C GLY A 41 5.42 8.94 8.77
N SER A 42 4.14 9.07 9.14
CA SER A 42 3.58 8.46 10.33
C SER A 42 3.71 6.93 10.28
N SER A 43 3.59 6.28 11.44
CA SER A 43 3.63 4.82 11.49
C SER A 43 2.53 4.18 10.63
N GLY A 44 1.31 4.76 10.60
CA GLY A 44 0.22 4.30 9.75
C GLY A 44 0.54 4.41 8.26
N GLU A 45 1.11 5.53 7.82
CA GLU A 45 1.56 5.71 6.43
C GLU A 45 2.61 4.68 6.03
N ARG A 46 3.57 4.36 6.91
CA ARG A 46 4.57 3.31 6.66
C ARG A 46 3.93 1.93 6.52
N HIS A 47 2.98 1.57 7.39
CA HIS A 47 2.26 0.30 7.25
C HIS A 47 1.45 0.24 5.95
N MET A 48 0.76 1.32 5.58
CA MET A 48 0.02 1.38 4.32
C MET A 48 0.96 1.33 3.11
N LEU A 49 2.12 1.98 3.16
CA LEU A 49 3.15 1.86 2.13
C LEU A 49 3.60 0.40 1.97
N PHE A 50 3.91 -0.30 3.07
CA PHE A 50 4.31 -1.70 3.00
C PHE A 50 3.20 -2.59 2.46
N PHE A 51 1.94 -2.35 2.88
CA PHE A 51 0.77 -3.05 2.35
C PHE A 51 0.67 -2.92 0.83
N PHE A 52 0.57 -1.69 0.32
CA PHE A 52 0.43 -1.45 -1.13
C PHE A 52 1.64 -1.93 -1.91
N ARG A 53 2.85 -1.82 -1.35
CA ARG A 53 4.08 -2.36 -1.96
C ARG A 53 4.01 -3.88 -2.07
N ASP A 54 3.54 -4.57 -1.04
CA ASP A 54 3.50 -6.04 -1.04
C ASP A 54 2.41 -6.58 -1.96
N VAL A 55 1.27 -5.88 -2.05
CA VAL A 55 0.26 -6.11 -3.10
C VAL A 55 0.87 -5.88 -4.48
N TRP A 56 1.63 -4.80 -4.69
CA TRP A 56 2.17 -4.47 -6.02
C TRP A 56 3.11 -5.54 -6.59
N PHE A 57 3.99 -6.15 -5.79
CA PHE A 57 4.93 -7.17 -6.30
C PHE A 57 4.55 -8.62 -5.96
N GLY A 58 3.30 -8.93 -5.62
CA GLY A 58 2.90 -10.33 -5.53
C GLY A 58 3.37 -11.10 -4.27
N GLY A 59 3.67 -10.42 -3.15
CA GLY A 59 3.99 -11.12 -1.89
C GLY A 59 5.34 -11.86 -1.81
N GLY A 60 6.36 -11.44 -2.55
CA GLY A 60 7.72 -12.01 -2.46
C GLY A 60 8.45 -11.74 -1.13
N LYS A 61 9.52 -12.51 -0.85
CA LYS A 61 10.39 -12.26 0.32
C LYS A 61 11.04 -10.89 0.23
N ARG A 62 10.91 -10.10 1.30
CA ARG A 62 11.52 -8.78 1.46
C ARG A 62 12.06 -8.64 2.86
N ASP A 63 13.00 -7.71 3.04
CA ASP A 63 13.62 -7.44 4.33
C ASP A 63 12.64 -6.84 5.34
N GLN A 64 11.60 -6.13 4.87
CA GLN A 64 10.57 -5.50 5.71
C GLN A 64 9.18 -5.79 5.14
N PRO A 65 8.64 -7.02 5.25
CA PRO A 65 7.32 -7.36 4.72
C PRO A 65 6.21 -6.63 5.49
N PHE A 66 5.06 -6.47 4.83
CA PHE A 66 3.84 -6.03 5.50
C PHE A 66 3.40 -7.06 6.56
N ASP A 67 3.26 -6.61 7.80
CA ASP A 67 2.66 -7.38 8.89
C ASP A 67 1.26 -6.84 9.20
N VAL A 68 0.25 -7.66 8.93
CA VAL A 68 -1.16 -7.31 9.15
C VAL A 68 -1.49 -7.13 10.63
N ILE A 69 -0.89 -7.91 11.54
CA ILE A 69 -1.17 -7.87 12.98
C ILE A 69 -0.59 -6.59 13.59
N GLU A 70 0.60 -6.18 13.15
CA GLU A 70 1.15 -4.89 13.55
C GLU A 70 0.35 -3.72 12.97
N ALA A 71 0.02 -3.79 11.67
CA ALA A 71 -0.68 -2.72 10.97
C ALA A 71 -2.03 -2.39 11.62
N ILE A 72 -2.88 -3.39 11.92
CA ILE A 72 -4.22 -3.15 12.50
C ILE A 72 -4.20 -2.44 13.86
N ARG A 73 -3.06 -2.44 14.57
CA ARG A 73 -2.91 -1.73 15.86
C ARG A 73 -2.59 -0.25 15.69
N VAL A 74 -2.14 0.16 14.50
CA VAL A 74 -1.55 1.47 14.22
C VAL A 74 -2.38 2.27 13.22
N VAL A 75 -2.91 1.60 12.20
CA VAL A 75 -3.68 2.25 11.14
C VAL A 75 -5.05 2.71 11.64
N ASP A 76 -5.60 3.76 11.03
CA ASP A 76 -6.95 4.23 11.37
C ASP A 76 -8.04 3.32 10.76
N ALA A 77 -9.30 3.59 11.10
CA ALA A 77 -10.44 2.79 10.65
C ALA A 77 -10.59 2.77 9.11
N SER A 78 -10.25 3.86 8.41
CA SER A 78 -10.35 3.92 6.94
C SER A 78 -9.27 3.07 6.28
N GLN A 79 -8.04 3.13 6.80
CA GLN A 79 -6.91 2.32 6.36
C GLN A 79 -7.14 0.83 6.65
N ALA A 80 -7.64 0.50 7.85
CA ALA A 80 -8.00 -0.86 8.23
C ALA A 80 -9.07 -1.43 7.30
N HIS A 81 -10.05 -0.62 6.90
CA HIS A 81 -11.09 -1.03 5.96
C HIS A 81 -10.52 -1.44 4.60
N ILE A 82 -9.59 -0.64 4.04
CA ILE A 82 -8.90 -0.98 2.78
C ILE A 82 -8.20 -2.34 2.88
N ILE A 83 -7.47 -2.58 3.97
CA ILE A 83 -6.77 -3.86 4.20
C ILE A 83 -7.77 -5.01 4.30
N GLN A 84 -8.89 -4.82 5.02
CA GLN A 84 -9.93 -5.83 5.18
C GLN A 84 -10.61 -6.19 3.85
N GLU A 85 -10.93 -5.20 3.02
CA GLU A 85 -11.52 -5.43 1.70
C GLU A 85 -10.58 -6.24 0.81
N TRP A 86 -9.29 -5.90 0.81
CA TRP A 86 -8.30 -6.67 0.07
C TRP A 86 -8.14 -8.10 0.62
N LEU A 87 -8.09 -8.27 1.95
CA LEU A 87 -8.00 -9.61 2.56
C LEU A 87 -9.21 -10.50 2.23
N ALA A 88 -10.40 -9.90 2.08
CA ALA A 88 -11.62 -10.63 1.72
C ALA A 88 -11.61 -11.11 0.25
N ALA A 89 -10.92 -10.38 -0.63
CA ALA A 89 -10.81 -10.70 -2.06
C ALA A 89 -9.43 -10.28 -2.61
N PRO A 90 -8.37 -11.03 -2.28
CA PRO A 90 -7.00 -10.63 -2.60
C PRO A 90 -6.76 -10.64 -4.11
N PHE A 91 -5.96 -9.68 -4.55
CA PHE A 91 -5.51 -9.54 -5.93
C PHE A 91 -4.09 -8.97 -5.98
N TRP A 92 -3.42 -9.12 -7.11
CA TRP A 92 -2.10 -8.55 -7.40
C TRP A 92 -2.11 -8.01 -8.84
N PRO A 93 -1.70 -6.75 -9.08
CA PRO A 93 -1.79 -6.09 -10.38
C PRO A 93 -0.83 -6.63 -11.45
#